data_AF-A0A2T4J0X3-F1
#
_entry.id   AF-A0A2T4J0X3-F1
#
_cell.length_a   1.000
_cell.length_b   1.000
_cell.length_c   1.000
_cell.angle_alpha   90.00
_cell.angle_beta   90.00
_cell.angle_gamma   90.00
#
_symmetry.space_group_name_H-M   'P 1'
#
loop_
_entity.id
_entity.type
_entity.pdbx_description
1 polymer ?
#
loop_
_entity_poly.entity_id
_entity_poly.type
_entity_poly.pdbx_seq_one_letter_code
_entity_poly.pdbx_strand_id
1 'polypeptide(L)'
;MPNITVRAAAEGMPAINRRRMLNLAGAGLALAAAGATVRKASAAPIDAAPAGRAKTSPKLRAVIKAHKEALANWDSVCTCCDEVKLGRKATSEERQKHEGASDDEQDAFWKVCRFPARTPADLAAKGRYLRRFHNHSFGYLQEEQVDALLLSMAHARKAAQS
;
A
#
# COMPACT_ATOMS: atom_id res chain seq x y z
N MET A 1 43.05 -13.21 29.93
CA MET A 1 41.71 -12.61 30.14
C MET A 1 41.53 -11.49 29.13
N PRO A 2 40.76 -11.67 28.04
CA PRO A 2 40.61 -10.63 27.04
C PRO A 2 39.48 -9.65 27.40
N ASN A 3 39.81 -8.36 27.23
CA ASN A 3 38.95 -7.18 27.32
C ASN A 3 37.77 -7.24 26.34
N ILE A 4 36.56 -7.00 26.86
CA ILE A 4 35.30 -6.79 26.13
C ILE A 4 34.92 -5.32 26.27
N THR A 5 35.48 -4.46 25.42
CA THR A 5 35.10 -3.02 25.34
C THR A 5 34.70 -2.58 23.93
N VAL A 6 34.26 -3.51 23.07
CA VAL A 6 33.72 -3.15 21.74
C VAL A 6 32.43 -3.91 21.46
N ARG A 7 31.36 -3.63 22.23
CA ARG A 7 29.98 -3.94 21.80
C ARG A 7 28.89 -3.10 22.46
N ALA A 8 29.19 -1.88 22.91
CA ALA A 8 28.25 -1.04 23.65
C ALA A 8 27.65 0.13 22.85
N ALA A 9 27.69 0.11 21.51
CA ALA A 9 27.22 1.25 20.71
C ALA A 9 26.16 0.91 19.63
N ALA A 10 25.61 -0.30 19.58
CA ALA A 10 24.70 -0.71 18.49
C ALA A 10 23.28 -1.13 18.93
N GLU A 11 22.94 -1.07 20.22
CA GLU A 11 21.64 -1.56 20.75
C GLU A 11 20.73 -0.43 21.27
N GLY A 12 20.87 0.78 20.74
CA GLY A 12 20.17 1.94 21.25
C GLY A 12 19.73 2.94 20.18
N MET A 13 19.23 2.47 19.05
CA MET A 13 18.43 3.33 18.17
C MET A 13 16.95 3.02 18.45
N PRO A 14 16.24 3.83 19.26
CA PRO A 14 14.79 3.71 19.30
C PRO A 14 14.32 3.87 17.86
N ALA A 15 13.43 2.98 17.41
CA ALA A 15 12.75 3.14 16.14
C ALA A 15 11.96 4.46 16.22
N ILE A 16 12.61 5.56 15.82
CA ILE A 16 12.03 6.88 15.80
C ILE A 16 10.84 6.79 14.86
N ASN A 17 9.67 6.86 15.48
CA ASN A 17 8.36 6.73 14.90
C ASN A 17 8.24 7.66 13.68
N ARG A 18 8.34 7.13 12.46
CA ARG A 18 8.39 7.93 11.21
C ARG A 18 7.17 8.85 11.05
N ARG A 19 6.04 8.53 11.69
CA ARG A 19 4.84 9.36 11.76
C ARG A 19 4.99 10.64 12.63
N ARG A 20 5.96 10.72 13.55
CA ARG A 20 6.24 11.97 14.29
C ARG A 20 6.99 13.01 13.46
N MET A 21 7.77 12.62 12.45
CA MET A 21 8.45 13.56 11.55
C MET A 21 7.50 14.16 10.50
N LEU A 22 6.53 13.39 10.00
CA LEU A 22 5.67 13.84 8.89
C LEU A 22 4.55 14.80 9.31
N ASN A 23 4.12 14.79 10.58
CA ASN A 23 3.20 15.82 11.09
C ASN A 23 3.88 17.17 11.38
N LEU A 24 5.22 17.24 11.30
CA LEU A 24 5.99 18.48 11.48
C LEU A 24 6.43 19.13 10.16
N ALA A 25 6.33 18.41 9.04
CA ALA A 25 6.67 18.91 7.69
C ALA A 25 5.43 19.36 6.89
N GLY A 26 4.37 19.77 7.59
CA GLY A 26 3.19 20.39 6.99
C GLY A 26 3.46 21.82 6.53
N ALA A 27 4.23 22.00 5.46
CA ALA A 27 4.35 23.28 4.76
C ALA A 27 4.71 23.08 3.28
N GLY A 28 3.66 23.06 2.45
CA GLY A 28 3.65 23.60 1.09
C GLY A 28 4.58 22.98 0.04
N LEU A 29 4.04 22.11 -0.81
CA LEU A 29 4.53 21.99 -2.19
C LEU A 29 3.36 21.90 -3.16
N ALA A 30 3.05 23.03 -3.80
CA ALA A 30 2.09 23.11 -4.89
C ALA A 30 2.80 22.74 -6.19
N LEU A 31 2.37 21.66 -6.86
CA LEU A 31 2.90 21.27 -8.16
C LEU A 31 1.96 21.75 -9.27
N ALA A 32 2.50 22.63 -10.12
CA ALA A 32 1.82 23.22 -11.26
C ALA A 32 1.54 22.19 -12.37
N ALA A 33 0.28 22.12 -12.81
CA ALA A 33 -0.14 21.31 -13.95
C ALA A 33 0.18 22.05 -15.26
N ALA A 34 1.28 21.70 -15.93
CA ALA A 34 1.54 22.11 -17.30
C ALA A 34 0.74 21.22 -18.27
N GLY A 35 -0.32 21.77 -18.84
CA GLY A 35 -1.07 21.14 -19.93
C GLY A 35 -0.29 21.20 -21.23
N ALA A 36 0.07 20.03 -21.77
CA ALA A 36 0.50 19.89 -23.16
C ALA A 36 -0.53 19.04 -23.91
N THR A 37 -1.33 19.70 -24.73
CA THR A 37 -2.23 19.10 -25.71
C THR A 37 -1.41 18.53 -26.86
N VAL A 38 -1.36 17.21 -27.00
CA VAL A 38 -0.86 16.57 -28.24
C VAL A 38 -1.92 15.62 -28.80
N ARG A 39 -2.21 15.89 -30.07
CA ARG A 39 -3.20 15.31 -30.98
C ARG A 39 -3.27 13.77 -30.97
N LYS A 40 -4.52 13.30 -30.94
CA LYS A 40 -5.11 12.14 -31.65
C LYS A 40 -4.12 11.30 -32.48
N ALA A 41 -3.52 10.28 -31.86
CA ALA A 41 -2.99 9.12 -32.56
C ALA A 41 -4.05 8.01 -32.46
N SER A 42 -4.63 7.65 -33.60
CA SER A 42 -5.54 6.50 -33.72
C SER A 42 -4.73 5.23 -33.51
N ALA A 43 -4.84 4.61 -32.34
CA ALA A 43 -4.28 3.29 -32.10
C ALA A 43 -5.08 2.26 -32.89
N ALA A 44 -4.43 1.57 -33.82
CA ALA A 44 -4.98 0.40 -34.52
C ALA A 44 -5.41 -0.67 -33.49
N PRO A 45 -6.41 -1.52 -33.81
CA PRO A 45 -6.89 -2.54 -32.88
C PRO A 45 -5.77 -3.54 -32.62
N ILE A 46 -5.39 -3.67 -31.36
CA ILE A 46 -4.54 -4.77 -30.91
C ILE A 46 -5.33 -6.06 -31.17
N ASP A 47 -4.71 -6.96 -31.92
CA ASP A 47 -5.24 -8.27 -32.30
C ASP A 47 -6.07 -8.92 -31.19
N ALA A 48 -7.23 -9.43 -31.60
CA ALA A 48 -8.16 -10.14 -30.76
C ALA A 48 -7.50 -11.39 -30.19
N ALA A 49 -7.02 -11.30 -28.94
CA ALA A 49 -6.69 -12.46 -28.13
C ALA A 49 -7.92 -13.39 -28.03
N PRO A 50 -7.73 -14.72 -28.03
CA PRO A 50 -8.84 -15.66 -28.05
C PRO A 50 -9.74 -15.42 -26.84
N ALA A 51 -11.04 -15.37 -27.11
CA ALA A 51 -12.12 -15.12 -26.17
C ALA A 51 -12.31 -16.27 -25.16
N GLY A 52 -11.30 -16.54 -24.34
CA GLY A 52 -11.48 -17.07 -23.00
C GLY A 52 -11.38 -15.88 -22.05
N ARG A 53 -12.38 -15.62 -21.19
CA ARG A 53 -12.27 -14.58 -20.16
C ARG A 53 -11.02 -14.85 -19.34
N ALA A 54 -9.93 -14.14 -19.60
CA ALA A 54 -8.69 -14.30 -18.86
C ALA A 54 -9.01 -14.09 -17.38
N LYS A 55 -8.83 -15.16 -16.59
CA LYS A 55 -9.20 -15.16 -15.18
C LYS A 55 -8.06 -14.54 -14.38
N THR A 56 -8.42 -13.73 -13.38
CA THR A 56 -7.46 -13.22 -12.40
C THR A 56 -6.73 -14.37 -11.72
N SER A 57 -5.41 -14.24 -11.59
CA SER A 57 -4.55 -15.26 -11.00
C SER A 57 -5.01 -15.59 -9.58
N PRO A 58 -4.97 -16.88 -9.17
CA PRO A 58 -5.27 -17.28 -7.79
C PRO A 58 -4.41 -16.52 -6.77
N LYS A 59 -3.15 -16.22 -7.12
CA LYS A 59 -2.21 -15.52 -6.25
C LYS A 59 -2.64 -14.07 -6.00
N LEU A 60 -3.04 -13.32 -7.03
CA LEU A 60 -3.57 -11.95 -6.83
C LEU A 60 -4.86 -11.97 -6.00
N ARG A 61 -5.75 -12.94 -6.27
CA ARG A 61 -6.98 -13.11 -5.47
C ARG A 61 -6.67 -13.35 -4.00
N ALA A 62 -5.68 -14.18 -3.69
CA ALA A 62 -5.26 -14.46 -2.31
C ALA A 62 -4.69 -13.21 -1.63
N VAL A 63 -3.85 -12.43 -2.33
CA VAL A 63 -3.28 -11.19 -1.77
C VAL A 63 -4.37 -10.13 -1.51
N ILE A 64 -5.31 -9.95 -2.44
CA ILE A 64 -6.46 -9.06 -2.24
C ILE A 64 -7.33 -9.54 -1.08
N LYS A 65 -7.58 -10.85 -0.95
CA LYS A 65 -8.35 -11.42 0.16
C LYS A 65 -7.67 -11.16 1.50
N ALA A 66 -6.36 -11.41 1.60
CA ALA A 66 -5.60 -11.17 2.83
C ALA A 66 -5.66 -9.69 3.26
N HIS A 67 -5.54 -8.75 2.31
CA HIS A 67 -5.68 -7.34 2.64
C HIS A 67 -7.10 -7.00 3.14
N LYS A 68 -8.16 -7.54 2.53
CA LYS A 68 -9.53 -7.32 3.04
C LYS A 68 -9.74 -7.86 4.45
N GLU A 69 -9.16 -9.01 4.77
CA GLU A 69 -9.24 -9.61 6.11
C GLU A 69 -8.48 -8.75 7.13
N ALA A 70 -7.28 -8.27 6.77
CA ALA A 70 -6.50 -7.38 7.62
C ALA A 70 -7.21 -6.03 7.84
N LEU A 71 -7.80 -5.46 6.78
CA LEU A 71 -8.61 -4.23 6.87
C LEU A 71 -9.82 -4.42 7.80
N ALA A 72 -10.56 -5.52 7.66
CA ALA A 72 -11.70 -5.80 8.53
C ALA A 72 -11.28 -5.97 10.00
N ASN A 73 -10.12 -6.57 10.25
CA ASN A 73 -9.55 -6.68 11.58
C ASN A 73 -9.18 -5.30 12.14
N TRP A 74 -8.48 -4.47 11.37
CA TRP A 74 -8.12 -3.11 11.75
C TRP A 74 -9.37 -2.26 12.06
N ASP A 75 -10.36 -2.25 11.17
CA ASP A 75 -11.64 -1.56 11.38
C ASP A 75 -12.34 -2.00 12.67
N SER A 76 -12.26 -3.29 13.02
CA SER A 76 -12.86 -3.82 14.24
C SER A 76 -12.20 -3.31 15.53
N VAL A 77 -10.92 -2.94 15.46
CA VAL A 77 -10.13 -2.45 16.61
C VAL A 77 -9.93 -0.94 16.62
N CYS A 78 -10.35 -0.22 15.56
CA CYS A 78 -10.31 1.24 15.49
C CYS A 78 -10.98 1.92 16.70
N THR A 79 -12.01 1.31 17.27
CA THR A 79 -12.72 1.85 18.45
C THR A 79 -12.05 1.54 19.77
N CYS A 80 -11.08 0.61 19.82
CA CYS A 80 -10.38 0.25 21.06
C CYS A 80 -9.52 1.39 21.62
N CYS A 81 -9.20 2.40 20.81
CA CYS A 81 -8.44 3.59 21.21
C CYS A 81 -9.28 4.88 21.23
N ASP A 82 -10.59 4.78 20.99
CA ASP A 82 -11.49 5.93 20.95
C ASP A 82 -11.83 6.39 22.38
N GLU A 83 -11.05 7.33 22.91
CA GLU A 83 -11.21 7.83 24.29
C GLU A 83 -12.59 8.43 24.55
N VAL A 84 -13.28 8.95 23.52
CA VAL A 84 -14.66 9.46 23.64
C VAL A 84 -15.63 8.31 23.90
N LYS A 85 -15.49 7.20 23.18
CA LYS A 85 -16.31 6.00 23.41
C LYS A 85 -15.96 5.27 24.70
N LEU A 86 -14.69 5.28 25.08
CA LEU A 86 -14.22 4.62 26.29
C LEU A 86 -14.59 5.40 27.57
N GLY A 87 -14.75 6.73 27.48
CA GLY A 87 -14.91 7.60 28.65
C GLY A 87 -13.66 7.65 29.53
N ARG A 88 -12.53 7.13 29.03
CA ARG A 88 -11.22 7.06 29.70
C ARG A 88 -10.10 7.05 28.68
N LYS A 89 -8.87 7.26 29.14
CA LYS A 89 -7.68 7.05 28.32
C LYS A 89 -7.56 5.58 27.92
N ALA A 90 -7.17 5.33 26.68
CA ALA A 90 -6.85 3.99 26.20
C ALA A 90 -5.62 3.43 26.93
N THR A 91 -5.67 2.15 27.31
CA THR A 91 -4.56 1.44 27.96
C THR A 91 -3.42 1.21 26.96
N SER A 92 -2.24 0.84 27.47
CA SER A 92 -1.11 0.45 26.61
C SER A 92 -1.43 -0.77 25.75
N GLU A 93 -2.17 -1.74 26.30
CA GLU A 93 -2.58 -2.95 25.57
C GLU A 93 -3.57 -2.65 24.45
N GLU A 94 -4.53 -1.75 24.68
CA GLU A 94 -5.48 -1.31 23.65
C GLU A 94 -4.76 -0.59 22.51
N ARG A 95 -3.79 0.27 22.84
CA ARG A 95 -2.93 0.95 21.86
C ARG A 95 -2.09 -0.04 21.07
N GLN A 96 -1.45 -0.99 21.75
CA GLN A 96 -0.64 -2.01 21.09
C GLN A 96 -1.47 -2.87 20.14
N LYS A 97 -2.70 -3.24 20.53
CA LYS A 97 -3.62 -3.98 19.67
C LYS A 97 -4.02 -3.19 18.42
N HIS A 98 -4.34 -1.91 18.59
CA HIS A 98 -4.66 -1.02 17.48
C HIS A 98 -3.47 -0.83 16.53
N GLU A 99 -2.27 -0.59 17.08
CA GLU A 99 -1.03 -0.45 16.31
C GLU A 99 -0.70 -1.73 15.54
N GLY A 100 -0.73 -2.90 16.18
CA GLY A 100 -0.47 -4.17 15.53
C GLY A 100 -1.43 -4.47 14.37
N ALA A 101 -2.74 -4.23 14.56
CA ALA A 101 -3.71 -4.41 13.49
C ALA A 101 -3.52 -3.40 12.34
N SER A 102 -3.11 -2.17 12.65
CA SER A 102 -2.78 -1.16 11.64
C SER A 102 -1.54 -1.54 10.84
N ASP A 103 -0.52 -2.11 11.48
CA ASP A 103 0.70 -2.55 10.82
C ASP A 103 0.41 -3.78 9.92
N ASP A 104 -0.40 -4.73 10.40
CA ASP A 104 -0.81 -5.91 9.62
C ASP A 104 -1.61 -5.53 8.36
N GLU A 105 -2.54 -4.57 8.48
CA GLU A 105 -3.30 -4.02 7.34
C GLU A 105 -2.37 -3.37 6.32
N GLN A 106 -1.46 -2.50 6.79
CA GLN A 106 -0.53 -1.78 5.95
C GLN A 106 0.42 -2.74 5.22
N ASP A 107 0.92 -3.79 5.89
CA ASP A 107 1.76 -4.83 5.30
C ASP A 107 1.00 -5.65 4.25
N ALA A 108 -0.27 -5.95 4.50
CA ALA A 108 -1.12 -6.63 3.53
C ALA A 108 -1.40 -5.76 2.31
N PHE A 109 -1.63 -4.45 2.52
CA PHE A 109 -1.79 -3.49 1.44
C PHE A 109 -0.53 -3.34 0.59
N TRP A 110 0.65 -3.28 1.22
CA TRP A 110 1.94 -3.29 0.54
C TRP A 110 2.11 -4.49 -0.39
N LYS A 111 1.66 -5.68 0.04
CA LYS A 111 1.68 -6.89 -0.81
C LYS A 111 0.80 -6.74 -2.03
N VAL A 112 -0.36 -6.07 -1.93
CA VAL A 112 -1.20 -5.73 -3.10
C VAL A 112 -0.44 -4.81 -4.04
N CYS A 113 0.14 -3.71 -3.54
CA CYS A 113 0.87 -2.73 -4.34
C CYS A 113 2.09 -3.34 -5.04
N ARG A 114 2.84 -4.23 -4.38
CA ARG A 114 4.02 -4.91 -4.96
C ARG A 114 3.69 -6.10 -5.85
N PHE A 115 2.44 -6.58 -5.86
CA PHE A 115 2.10 -7.77 -6.64
C PHE A 115 2.37 -7.54 -8.15
N PRO A 116 3.19 -8.38 -8.81
CA PRO A 116 3.52 -8.23 -10.22
C PRO A 116 2.35 -8.75 -11.08
N ALA A 117 1.41 -7.88 -11.41
CA ALA A 117 0.27 -8.18 -12.25
C ALA A 117 0.71 -8.28 -13.73
N ARG A 118 1.17 -9.47 -14.15
CA ARG A 118 1.73 -9.70 -15.49
C ARG A 118 0.69 -9.87 -16.60
N THR A 119 -0.55 -10.17 -16.23
CA THR A 119 -1.64 -10.39 -17.21
C THR A 119 -2.57 -9.17 -17.25
N PRO A 120 -3.22 -8.89 -18.39
CA PRO A 120 -4.24 -7.85 -18.47
C PRO A 120 -5.38 -8.04 -17.45
N ALA A 121 -5.76 -9.31 -17.20
CA ALA A 121 -6.78 -9.64 -16.21
C ALA A 121 -6.36 -9.28 -14.77
N ASP A 122 -5.09 -9.50 -14.42
CA ASP A 122 -4.53 -9.15 -13.13
C ASP A 122 -4.38 -7.64 -12.97
N LEU A 123 -3.92 -6.94 -14.01
CA LEU A 123 -3.82 -5.48 -14.02
C LEU A 123 -5.20 -4.85 -13.80
N ALA A 124 -6.21 -5.32 -14.54
CA ALA A 124 -7.57 -4.82 -14.40
C ALA A 124 -8.16 -5.13 -13.01
N ALA A 125 -7.91 -6.32 -12.46
CA ALA A 125 -8.39 -6.69 -11.13
C ALA A 125 -7.71 -5.87 -10.02
N LYS A 126 -6.39 -5.71 -10.07
CA LYS A 126 -5.61 -4.87 -9.15
C LYS A 126 -6.04 -3.42 -9.23
N GLY A 127 -6.17 -2.86 -10.43
CA GLY A 127 -6.64 -1.49 -10.66
C GLY A 127 -8.05 -1.24 -10.12
N ARG A 128 -9.00 -2.16 -10.38
CA ARG A 128 -10.36 -2.06 -9.80
C ARG A 128 -10.34 -2.11 -8.28
N TYR A 129 -9.51 -2.96 -7.70
CA TYR A 129 -9.39 -3.08 -6.25
C TYR A 129 -8.84 -1.80 -5.62
N LEU A 130 -7.69 -1.31 -6.11
CA LEU A 130 -7.06 -0.09 -5.63
C LEU A 130 -7.98 1.13 -5.80
N ARG A 131 -8.64 1.25 -6.96
CA ARG A 131 -9.62 2.32 -7.19
C ARG A 131 -10.76 2.30 -6.18
N ARG A 132 -11.29 1.11 -5.84
CA ARG A 132 -12.39 0.99 -4.86
C ARG A 132 -11.92 1.34 -3.45
N PHE A 133 -10.70 0.96 -3.09
CA PHE A 133 -10.11 1.24 -1.78
C PHE A 133 -9.81 2.74 -1.59
N HIS A 134 -9.37 3.44 -2.65
CA HIS A 134 -9.04 4.87 -2.60
C HIS A 134 -10.17 5.82 -3.03
N ASN A 135 -11.36 5.31 -3.35
CA ASN A 135 -12.48 6.17 -3.73
C ASN A 135 -13.07 6.83 -2.46
N HIS A 136 -12.60 8.04 -2.18
CA HIS A 136 -13.32 9.11 -1.46
C HIS A 136 -13.34 9.19 0.08
N SER A 137 -12.71 8.30 0.87
CA SER A 137 -12.81 8.47 2.34
C SER A 137 -11.57 8.24 3.20
N PHE A 138 -10.55 7.48 2.77
CA PHE A 138 -9.53 7.01 3.74
C PHE A 138 -8.05 6.97 3.29
N GLY A 139 -7.64 7.57 2.18
CA GLY A 139 -6.20 7.78 2.00
C GLY A 139 -5.69 8.08 0.61
N TYR A 140 -4.66 8.92 0.59
CA TYR A 140 -3.72 9.03 -0.52
C TYR A 140 -2.79 7.81 -0.48
N LEU A 141 -2.42 7.28 -1.64
CA LEU A 141 -1.26 6.40 -1.71
C LEU A 141 -0.04 7.19 -1.23
N GLN A 142 0.74 6.60 -0.33
CA GLN A 142 2.06 7.16 0.01
C GLN A 142 2.98 7.08 -1.20
N GLU A 143 3.96 7.97 -1.30
CA GLU A 143 4.89 8.04 -2.42
C GLU A 143 5.56 6.69 -2.69
N GLU A 144 5.97 5.99 -1.63
CA GLU A 144 6.62 4.69 -1.76
C GLU A 144 5.66 3.60 -2.26
N GLN A 145 4.36 3.72 -1.97
CA GLN A 145 3.33 2.81 -2.46
C GLN A 145 3.04 3.06 -3.96
N VAL A 146 3.10 4.33 -4.38
CA VAL A 146 3.04 4.72 -5.80
C VAL A 146 4.24 4.14 -6.53
N ASP A 147 5.45 4.29 -5.99
CA ASP A 147 6.67 3.74 -6.59
C ASP A 147 6.61 2.22 -6.73
N ALA A 148 6.21 1.52 -5.67
CA ALA A 148 6.05 0.06 -5.74
C ALA A 148 4.97 -0.37 -6.74
N LEU A 149 3.88 0.40 -6.85
CA LEU A 149 2.86 0.15 -7.86
C LEU A 149 3.45 0.33 -9.27
N LEU A 150 4.14 1.44 -9.53
CA LEU A 150 4.77 1.74 -10.81
C LEU A 150 5.81 0.69 -11.20
N LEU A 151 6.68 0.30 -10.27
CA LEU A 151 7.65 -0.78 -10.47
C LEU A 151 6.97 -2.10 -10.81
N SER A 152 5.91 -2.46 -10.08
CA SER A 152 5.17 -3.70 -10.34
C SER A 152 4.54 -3.74 -11.74
N MET A 153 4.14 -2.57 -12.27
CA MET A 153 3.59 -2.42 -13.62
C MET A 153 4.68 -2.38 -14.69
N ALA A 154 5.83 -1.75 -14.43
CA ALA A 154 6.97 -1.73 -15.33
C ALA A 154 7.53 -3.15 -15.59
N HIS A 155 7.63 -3.96 -14.53
CA HIS A 155 8.02 -5.36 -14.66
C HIS A 155 7.02 -6.21 -15.45
N ALA A 156 5.72 -5.92 -15.34
CA ALA A 156 4.69 -6.59 -16.13
C ALA A 156 4.82 -6.28 -17.62
N ARG A 157 5.12 -5.02 -17.97
CA ARG A 157 5.32 -4.60 -19.37
C ARG A 157 6.52 -5.28 -20.01
N LYS A 158 7.64 -5.40 -19.28
CA LYS A 158 8.84 -6.10 -19.78
C LYS A 158 8.57 -7.59 -20.04
N ALA A 159 7.80 -8.25 -19.18
CA ALA A 159 7.44 -9.66 -19.34
C ALA A 159 6.45 -9.93 -20.49
N ALA A 160 5.72 -8.92 -20.97
CA ALA A 160 4.81 -9.04 -22.10
C ALA A 160 5.48 -8.80 -23.47
N GLN A 161 6.73 -8.30 -23.47
CA GLN A 161 7.51 -7.98 -24.68
C GLN A 161 8.60 -9.02 -25.00
N SER A 162 8.81 -10.00 -24.10
CA SER A 162 9.73 -11.14 -24.24
C SER A 162 8.98 -12.40 -24.63
#